data_AF-A0A9P0GE30-F1
#
_entry.id   AF-A0A9P0GE30-F1
#
_cell.length_a   1.000
_cell.length_b   1.000
_cell.length_c   1.000
_cell.angle_alpha   90.00
_cell.angle_beta   90.00
_cell.angle_gamma   90.00
#
_symmetry.space_group_name_H-M   'P 1'
#
loop_
_entity.id
_entity.type
_entity.pdbx_description
1 polymer ?
#
loop_
_entity_poly.entity_id
_entity_poly.type
_entity_poly.pdbx_seq_one_letter_code
_entity_poly.pdbx_strand_id
1 'polypeptide(L)'
;MTKFVATFLILISVYCLQVAPVTVHQPPEQIAQIKKGTDACEKEIHVNKELILKARKGDFSDDSTLKEYVFCAVQKHKFVVDGKIIKDAIDKQVIIGTGDKDFATETYNKCYQEKDNLVAPITIHSPPEQLEMFRKVIDACLKEIGVKEELVLKARKGDFSEDSTLKEYVFCTAKKYKYVVNGKLDKEAIDREIIIATGDKDLATKTYNKCYQEKDTLVNSIFEMLKCYSKDIPLPVI
;
A
#
# COMPACT_ATOMS: atom_id res chain seq x y z
N MET A 1 -10.93 1.92 -1.44
CA MET A 1 -10.07 2.55 -2.48
C MET A 1 -10.10 4.09 -2.41
N THR A 2 -11.23 4.71 -2.08
CA THR A 2 -11.47 6.17 -2.05
C THR A 2 -10.61 6.98 -1.07
N LYS A 3 -10.32 6.46 0.14
CA LYS A 3 -9.45 7.17 1.11
C LYS A 3 -7.97 7.24 0.68
N PHE A 4 -7.51 6.27 -0.10
CA PHE A 4 -6.08 6.03 -0.38
C PHE A 4 -5.56 6.81 -1.58
N VAL A 5 -6.37 6.89 -2.64
CA VAL A 5 -6.01 7.69 -3.82
C VAL A 5 -5.99 9.17 -3.45
N ALA A 6 -6.89 9.62 -2.57
CA ALA A 6 -6.83 10.96 -2.01
C ALA A 6 -5.47 11.22 -1.33
N THR A 7 -5.02 10.39 -0.39
CA THR A 7 -3.72 10.56 0.31
C THR A 7 -2.50 10.55 -0.63
N PHE A 8 -2.51 9.73 -1.68
CA PHE A 8 -1.41 9.67 -2.66
C PHE A 8 -1.32 10.95 -3.52
N LEU A 9 -2.45 11.54 -3.85
CA LEU A 9 -2.53 12.76 -4.66
C LEU A 9 -2.34 14.03 -3.83
N ILE A 10 -2.71 13.95 -2.56
CA ILE A 10 -2.34 14.88 -1.50
C ILE A 10 -0.84 15.05 -1.46
N LEU A 11 -0.09 13.93 -1.40
CA LEU A 11 1.36 13.98 -1.34
C LEU A 11 1.98 14.52 -2.63
N ILE A 12 1.51 14.10 -3.81
CA ILE A 12 2.00 14.64 -5.10
C ILE A 12 1.73 16.16 -5.22
N SER A 13 0.56 16.63 -4.79
CA SER A 13 0.24 18.06 -4.83
C SER A 13 1.01 18.87 -3.79
N VAL A 14 1.17 18.39 -2.56
CA VAL A 14 1.99 19.04 -1.51
C VAL A 14 3.45 19.13 -1.95
N TYR A 15 4.02 18.03 -2.45
CA TYR A 15 5.43 17.98 -2.85
C TYR A 15 5.72 18.84 -4.09
N CYS A 16 4.78 18.89 -5.05
CA CYS A 16 4.88 19.80 -6.21
C CYS A 16 4.69 21.29 -5.86
N LEU A 17 4.08 21.62 -4.72
CA LEU A 17 3.76 23.00 -4.32
C LEU A 17 4.70 23.60 -3.26
N GLN A 18 5.43 22.77 -2.51
CA GLN A 18 6.38 23.23 -1.49
C GLN A 18 7.75 23.63 -2.04
N VAL A 19 8.08 23.28 -3.29
CA VAL A 19 9.32 23.68 -3.96
C VAL A 19 9.21 25.07 -4.60
N ALA A 20 9.02 26.11 -3.78
CA ALA A 20 9.19 27.55 -4.11
C ALA A 20 8.37 28.05 -5.33
N PRO A 21 8.37 29.37 -5.68
CA PRO A 21 7.57 29.88 -6.78
C PRO A 21 8.26 29.49 -8.09
N VAL A 22 8.15 28.22 -8.48
CA VAL A 22 8.49 27.83 -9.84
C VAL A 22 7.49 28.58 -10.71
N THR A 23 7.99 29.57 -11.45
CA THR A 23 7.33 30.08 -12.65
C THR A 23 7.29 28.94 -13.66
N VAL A 24 6.46 27.92 -13.39
CA VAL A 24 6.35 26.72 -14.21
C VAL A 24 5.78 27.15 -15.54
N HIS A 25 6.56 27.01 -16.60
CA HIS A 25 6.10 27.21 -17.97
C HIS A 25 5.29 25.97 -18.40
N GLN A 26 4.15 25.70 -17.74
CA GLN A 26 3.22 24.70 -18.25
C GLN A 26 2.67 25.21 -19.58
N PRO A 27 2.65 24.39 -20.64
CA PRO A 27 1.99 24.76 -21.88
C PRO A 27 0.55 25.20 -21.59
N PRO A 28 0.07 26.33 -22.14
CA PRO A 28 -1.28 26.84 -21.90
C PRO A 28 -2.37 25.79 -22.16
N GLU A 29 -2.15 24.91 -23.14
CA GLU A 29 -3.03 23.80 -23.45
C GLU A 29 -3.18 22.82 -22.28
N GLN A 30 -2.08 22.49 -21.60
CA GLN A 30 -2.09 21.57 -20.47
C GLN A 30 -2.78 22.18 -19.26
N ILE A 31 -2.57 23.48 -19.00
CA ILE A 31 -3.30 24.22 -17.96
C ILE A 31 -4.81 24.17 -18.24
N ALA A 32 -5.20 24.39 -19.50
CA ALA A 32 -6.61 24.34 -19.90
C ALA A 32 -7.22 22.94 -19.73
N GLN A 33 -6.47 21.87 -20.07
CA GLN A 33 -6.91 20.50 -19.87
C GLN A 33 -7.05 20.15 -18.38
N ILE A 34 -6.08 20.57 -17.54
CA ILE A 34 -6.13 20.40 -16.09
C ILE A 34 -7.37 21.08 -15.53
N LYS A 35 -7.55 22.36 -15.84
CA LYS A 35 -8.71 23.15 -15.41
C LYS A 35 -10.04 22.53 -15.84
N LYS A 36 -10.14 22.08 -17.09
CA LYS A 36 -11.37 21.43 -17.61
C LYS A 36 -11.72 20.17 -16.80
N GLY A 37 -10.73 19.36 -16.45
CA GLY A 37 -10.93 18.16 -15.62
C GLY A 37 -11.39 18.53 -14.21
N THR A 38 -10.72 19.48 -13.56
CA THR A 38 -11.07 19.91 -12.20
C THR A 38 -12.44 20.58 -12.12
N ASP A 39 -12.77 21.44 -13.08
CA ASP A 39 -14.07 22.14 -13.13
C ASP A 39 -15.23 21.15 -13.34
N ALA A 40 -15.00 20.06 -14.08
CA ALA A 40 -15.99 19.00 -14.23
C ALA A 40 -16.21 18.25 -12.91
N CYS A 41 -15.14 17.88 -12.21
CA CYS A 41 -15.24 17.20 -10.91
C CYS A 41 -15.87 18.08 -9.83
N GLU A 42 -15.60 19.38 -9.82
CA GLU A 42 -16.23 20.33 -8.89
C GLU A 42 -17.76 20.35 -9.07
N LYS A 43 -18.22 20.32 -10.33
CA LYS A 43 -19.66 20.26 -10.67
C LYS A 43 -20.30 18.93 -10.32
N GLU A 44 -19.58 17.82 -10.50
CA GLU A 44 -20.09 16.46 -10.27
C GLU A 44 -20.20 16.15 -8.76
N ILE A 45 -19.27 16.64 -7.93
CA ILE A 45 -19.09 16.19 -6.54
C ILE A 45 -19.56 17.22 -5.50
N HIS A 46 -19.76 18.48 -5.92
CA HIS A 46 -20.23 19.56 -5.04
C HIS A 46 -19.38 19.79 -3.78
N VAL A 47 -18.06 19.54 -3.88
CA VAL A 47 -17.10 19.75 -2.81
C VAL A 47 -17.00 21.25 -2.42
N ASN A 48 -16.77 21.52 -1.13
CA ASN A 48 -16.54 22.88 -0.65
C ASN A 48 -15.25 23.48 -1.26
N LYS A 49 -15.39 24.61 -1.96
CA LYS A 49 -14.27 25.34 -2.59
C LYS A 49 -13.15 25.69 -1.63
N GLU A 50 -13.47 26.00 -0.38
CA GLU A 50 -12.45 26.29 0.64
C GLU A 50 -11.56 25.07 0.91
N LEU A 51 -12.14 23.87 0.92
CA LEU A 51 -11.38 22.61 1.06
C LEU A 51 -10.48 22.37 -0.14
N ILE A 52 -10.94 22.67 -1.37
CA ILE A 52 -10.10 22.61 -2.57
C ILE A 52 -8.93 23.60 -2.45
N LEU A 53 -9.18 24.83 -1.98
CA LEU A 53 -8.16 25.86 -1.84
C LEU A 53 -7.13 25.51 -0.77
N LYS A 54 -7.55 24.92 0.36
CA LYS A 54 -6.66 24.40 1.39
C LYS A 54 -5.83 23.24 0.85
N ALA A 55 -6.46 22.29 0.16
CA ALA A 55 -5.79 21.17 -0.51
C ALA A 55 -4.69 21.64 -1.47
N ARG A 56 -4.95 22.67 -2.29
CA ARG A 56 -3.96 23.29 -3.19
C ARG A 56 -2.81 24.00 -2.47
N LYS A 57 -2.87 24.18 -1.16
CA LYS A 57 -1.78 24.70 -0.33
C LYS A 57 -1.11 23.61 0.49
N GLY A 58 -1.52 22.35 0.30
CA GLY A 58 -1.06 21.21 1.07
C GLY A 58 -1.78 20.99 2.39
N ASP A 59 -2.85 21.74 2.68
CA ASP A 59 -3.69 21.55 3.86
C ASP A 59 -4.90 20.68 3.50
N PHE A 60 -4.87 19.41 3.92
CA PHE A 60 -5.90 18.43 3.56
C PHE A 60 -6.72 18.01 4.76
N SER A 61 -8.04 18.13 4.62
CA SER A 61 -9.01 17.59 5.57
C SER A 61 -9.34 16.12 5.26
N ASP A 62 -9.80 15.37 6.27
CA ASP A 62 -10.32 14.00 6.07
C ASP A 62 -11.73 13.94 5.43
N ASP A 63 -12.23 15.06 4.91
CA ASP A 63 -13.56 15.21 4.29
C ASP A 63 -13.78 14.24 3.11
N SER A 64 -14.92 13.56 3.10
CA SER A 64 -15.24 12.55 2.09
C SER A 64 -15.43 13.15 0.70
N THR A 65 -16.06 14.33 0.59
CA THR A 65 -16.30 15.00 -0.70
C THR A 65 -15.00 15.54 -1.30
N LEU A 66 -14.07 15.99 -0.46
CA LEU A 66 -12.72 16.35 -0.91
C LEU A 66 -11.97 15.16 -1.48
N LYS A 67 -12.05 13.99 -0.84
CA LYS A 67 -11.40 12.75 -1.32
C LYS A 67 -11.97 12.29 -2.65
N GLU A 68 -13.29 12.33 -2.80
CA GLU A 68 -13.98 12.00 -4.05
C GLU A 68 -13.58 12.98 -5.16
N TYR A 69 -13.54 14.29 -4.87
CA TYR A 69 -13.12 15.31 -5.82
C TYR A 69 -11.70 15.07 -6.32
N VAL A 70 -10.78 14.81 -5.40
CA VAL A 70 -9.37 14.50 -5.72
C VAL A 70 -9.27 13.24 -6.57
N PHE A 71 -10.03 12.18 -6.24
CA PHE A 71 -10.09 10.95 -7.04
C PHE A 71 -10.60 11.20 -8.46
N CYS A 72 -11.70 11.94 -8.60
CA CYS A 72 -12.26 12.30 -9.90
C CYS A 72 -11.26 13.06 -10.76
N ALA A 73 -10.59 14.07 -10.18
CA ALA A 73 -9.65 14.91 -10.91
C ALA A 73 -8.55 14.06 -11.55
N VAL A 74 -8.02 13.08 -10.83
CA VAL A 74 -6.88 12.29 -11.32
C VAL A 74 -7.25 11.20 -12.30
N GLN A 75 -8.49 10.70 -12.24
CA GLN A 75 -9.03 9.82 -13.27
C GLN A 75 -9.20 10.60 -14.56
N LYS A 76 -9.77 11.82 -14.51
CA LYS A 76 -9.91 12.67 -15.70
C LYS A 76 -8.55 13.08 -16.28
N HIS A 77 -7.50 13.14 -15.46
CA HIS A 77 -6.12 13.36 -15.92
C HIS A 77 -5.33 12.08 -16.24
N LYS A 78 -5.96 10.90 -16.16
CA LYS A 78 -5.36 9.60 -16.47
C LYS A 78 -4.11 9.27 -15.63
N PHE A 79 -3.95 9.89 -14.47
CA PHE A 79 -2.95 9.44 -13.48
C PHE A 79 -3.39 8.14 -12.81
N VAL A 80 -4.69 7.85 -12.83
CA VAL A 80 -5.27 6.58 -12.39
C VAL A 80 -6.18 6.03 -13.48
N VAL A 81 -5.93 4.78 -13.90
CA VAL A 81 -6.76 4.03 -14.85
C VAL A 81 -7.06 2.68 -14.22
N ASP A 82 -8.34 2.29 -14.16
CA ASP A 82 -8.79 1.04 -13.53
C ASP A 82 -8.26 0.83 -12.10
N GLY A 83 -8.18 1.92 -11.34
CA GLY A 83 -7.64 1.91 -9.97
C GLY A 83 -6.12 1.77 -9.87
N LYS A 84 -5.41 1.68 -11.01
CA LYS A 84 -3.95 1.61 -11.07
C LYS A 84 -3.35 2.98 -11.34
N ILE A 85 -2.33 3.33 -10.57
CA ILE A 85 -1.54 4.55 -10.76
C ILE A 85 -0.64 4.38 -11.99
N ILE A 86 -0.63 5.37 -12.88
CA ILE A 86 0.16 5.38 -14.10
C ILE A 86 1.43 6.22 -13.87
N LYS A 87 2.55 5.55 -13.56
CA LYS A 87 3.85 6.18 -13.26
C LYS A 87 4.27 7.17 -14.34
N ASP A 88 4.25 6.76 -15.60
CA ASP A 88 4.70 7.59 -16.72
C ASP A 88 3.90 8.89 -16.84
N ALA A 89 2.61 8.86 -16.51
CA ALA A 89 1.75 10.05 -16.52
C ALA A 89 2.13 11.01 -15.39
N ILE A 90 2.47 10.48 -14.20
CA ILE A 90 2.93 11.27 -13.05
C ILE A 90 4.31 11.84 -13.32
N ASP A 91 5.27 11.01 -13.75
CA ASP A 91 6.63 11.44 -14.06
C ASP A 91 6.62 12.57 -15.08
N LYS A 92 5.88 12.39 -16.18
CA LYS A 92 5.72 13.43 -17.20
C LYS A 92 5.19 14.72 -16.60
N GLN A 93 4.19 14.65 -15.73
CA GLN A 93 3.60 15.83 -15.12
C GLN A 93 4.55 16.54 -14.15
N VAL A 94 5.29 15.79 -13.34
CA VAL A 94 6.28 16.33 -12.38
C VAL A 94 7.47 16.92 -13.11
N ILE A 95 7.97 16.26 -14.16
CA ILE A 95 9.05 16.78 -15.03
C ILE A 95 8.62 18.09 -15.68
N ILE A 96 7.39 18.19 -16.19
CA ILE A 96 6.88 19.45 -16.74
C ILE A 96 6.80 20.54 -15.65
N GLY A 97 6.45 20.15 -14.42
CA GLY A 97 6.35 21.05 -13.28
C GLY A 97 7.70 21.58 -12.78
N THR A 98 8.73 20.76 -12.84
CA THR A 98 9.98 21.00 -12.09
C THR A 98 11.22 21.08 -12.98
N GLY A 99 11.15 20.57 -14.21
CA GLY A 99 12.29 20.32 -15.07
C GLY A 99 13.18 19.16 -14.61
N ASP A 100 12.81 18.46 -13.53
CA ASP A 100 13.67 17.51 -12.84
C ASP A 100 13.10 16.08 -12.89
N LYS A 101 13.81 15.21 -13.61
CA LYS A 101 13.46 13.79 -13.78
C LYS A 101 13.79 12.95 -12.55
N ASP A 102 14.86 13.30 -11.84
CA ASP A 102 15.28 12.56 -10.67
C ASP A 102 14.31 12.85 -9.52
N PHE A 103 13.92 14.12 -9.38
CA PHE A 103 12.85 14.53 -8.47
C PHE A 103 11.51 13.85 -8.78
N ALA A 104 11.14 13.71 -10.06
CA ALA A 104 9.93 12.99 -10.44
C ALA A 104 9.96 11.51 -10.01
N THR A 105 11.08 10.85 -10.26
CA THR A 105 11.28 9.44 -9.87
C THR A 105 11.30 9.28 -8.36
N GLU A 106 12.01 10.15 -7.65
CA GLU A 106 12.08 10.14 -6.18
C GLU A 106 10.71 10.41 -5.56
N THR A 107 9.95 11.37 -6.07
CA THR A 107 8.60 11.70 -5.60
C THR A 107 7.65 10.52 -5.79
N TYR A 108 7.66 9.89 -6.98
CA TYR A 108 6.88 8.68 -7.22
C TYR A 108 7.25 7.58 -6.23
N ASN A 109 8.55 7.32 -6.06
CA ASN A 109 9.03 6.29 -5.15
C ASN A 109 8.66 6.59 -3.70
N LYS A 110 8.81 7.82 -3.20
CA LYS A 110 8.41 8.19 -1.84
C LYS A 110 6.92 8.02 -1.62
N CYS A 111 6.08 8.52 -2.53
CA CYS A 111 4.63 8.41 -2.42
C CYS A 111 4.15 6.96 -2.55
N TYR A 112 4.83 6.15 -3.37
CA TYR A 112 4.51 4.74 -3.58
C TYR A 112 5.07 3.83 -2.48
N GLN A 113 6.21 4.17 -1.87
CA GLN A 113 6.81 3.44 -0.76
C GLN A 113 6.19 3.81 0.60
N GLU A 114 5.66 5.03 0.77
CA GLU A 114 4.79 5.33 1.92
C GLU A 114 3.48 4.51 1.89
N LYS A 115 2.99 4.15 0.70
CA LYS A 115 1.94 3.13 0.55
C LYS A 115 2.39 1.78 1.13
N ASP A 116 3.64 1.38 0.95
CA ASP A 116 4.20 0.13 1.50
C ASP A 116 4.40 0.19 3.03
N ASN A 117 4.40 1.38 3.64
CA ASN A 117 4.45 1.52 5.10
C ASN A 117 3.05 1.45 5.77
N LEU A 118 1.96 1.77 5.05
CA LEU A 118 0.58 1.64 5.54
C LEU A 118 -0.07 0.31 5.13
N VAL A 119 0.42 -0.32 4.06
CA VAL A 119 0.08 -1.67 3.62
C VAL A 119 1.33 -2.24 2.96
N ALA A 120 2.20 -2.91 3.71
CA ALA A 120 3.34 -3.65 3.14
C ALA A 120 2.84 -4.55 1.98
N PRO A 121 3.65 -4.76 0.92
CA PRO A 121 3.20 -5.13 -0.42
C PRO A 121 2.64 -6.56 -0.52
N ILE A 122 1.46 -6.81 0.03
CA ILE A 122 0.68 -8.01 -0.28
C ILE A 122 0.04 -7.88 -1.67
N THR A 123 0.10 -6.78 -2.43
CA THR A 123 -0.98 -6.59 -3.42
C THR A 123 -0.68 -5.75 -4.65
N ILE A 124 -0.04 -6.41 -5.61
CA ILE A 124 -0.27 -6.11 -7.03
C ILE A 124 -1.07 -7.23 -7.70
N HIS A 125 -1.14 -8.44 -7.11
CA HIS A 125 -1.79 -9.62 -7.72
C HIS A 125 -2.99 -10.22 -6.95
N SER A 126 -3.26 -9.83 -5.69
CA SER A 126 -4.42 -10.39 -4.96
C SER A 126 -5.72 -9.61 -5.23
N PRO A 127 -6.86 -10.29 -5.40
CA PRO A 127 -8.17 -9.66 -5.58
C PRO A 127 -8.57 -8.70 -4.43
N PRO A 128 -9.39 -7.67 -4.70
CA PRO A 128 -9.86 -6.71 -3.69
C PRO A 128 -10.51 -7.34 -2.45
N GLU A 129 -11.19 -8.47 -2.62
CA GLU A 129 -11.84 -9.19 -1.52
C GLU A 129 -10.82 -9.82 -0.56
N GLN A 130 -9.72 -10.40 -1.10
CA GLN A 130 -8.64 -10.94 -0.27
C GLN A 130 -7.93 -9.83 0.51
N LEU A 131 -7.76 -8.66 -0.11
CA LEU A 131 -7.23 -7.46 0.55
C LEU A 131 -8.02 -7.03 1.77
N GLU A 132 -9.36 -7.04 1.67
CA GLU A 132 -10.23 -6.69 2.78
C GLU A 132 -10.15 -7.74 3.89
N MET A 133 -10.08 -9.03 3.53
CA MET A 133 -9.86 -10.11 4.47
C MET A 133 -8.54 -9.95 5.23
N PHE A 134 -7.43 -9.67 4.54
CA PHE A 134 -6.12 -9.44 5.18
C PHE A 134 -6.21 -8.32 6.21
N ARG A 135 -6.80 -7.17 5.86
CA ARG A 135 -6.98 -6.05 6.80
C ARG A 135 -7.77 -6.45 8.04
N LYS A 136 -8.92 -7.12 7.87
CA LYS A 136 -9.75 -7.58 9.00
C LYS A 136 -8.99 -8.51 9.93
N VAL A 137 -8.16 -9.42 9.39
CA VAL A 137 -7.35 -10.34 10.19
C VAL A 137 -6.27 -9.60 10.96
N ILE A 138 -5.55 -8.69 10.30
CA ILE A 138 -4.51 -7.85 10.91
C ILE A 138 -5.11 -7.05 12.08
N ASP A 139 -6.18 -6.28 11.82
CA ASP A 139 -6.82 -5.43 12.83
C ASP A 139 -7.34 -6.25 14.02
N ALA A 140 -7.92 -7.43 13.74
CA ALA A 140 -8.40 -8.32 14.78
C ALA A 140 -7.26 -8.85 15.66
N CYS A 141 -6.14 -9.30 15.06
CA CYS A 141 -5.01 -9.83 15.81
C CYS A 141 -4.22 -8.75 16.56
N LEU A 142 -4.10 -7.53 16.00
CA LEU A 142 -3.53 -6.38 16.71
C LEU A 142 -4.32 -6.10 17.99
N LYS A 143 -5.66 -6.09 17.89
CA LYS A 143 -6.54 -5.86 19.03
C LYS A 143 -6.54 -7.02 20.04
N GLU A 144 -6.55 -8.26 19.56
CA GLU A 144 -6.62 -9.46 20.40
C GLU A 144 -5.34 -9.68 21.20
N ILE A 145 -4.17 -9.47 20.58
CA ILE A 145 -2.87 -9.75 21.18
C ILE A 145 -2.27 -8.52 21.87
N GLY A 146 -2.59 -7.31 21.39
CA GLY A 146 -2.02 -6.06 21.92
C GLY A 146 -0.55 -5.87 21.58
N VAL A 147 -0.05 -6.49 20.51
CA VAL A 147 1.30 -6.25 20.00
C VAL A 147 1.47 -4.79 19.54
N LYS A 148 2.64 -4.20 19.77
CA LYS A 148 2.96 -2.87 19.27
C LYS A 148 3.03 -2.88 17.74
N GLU A 149 2.32 -1.98 17.09
CA GLU A 149 2.29 -1.85 15.63
C GLU A 149 3.68 -1.71 15.01
N GLU A 150 4.59 -1.00 15.68
CA GLU A 150 5.98 -0.85 15.25
C GLU A 150 6.72 -2.20 15.09
N LEU A 151 6.47 -3.17 15.98
CA LEU A 151 7.08 -4.51 15.89
C LEU A 151 6.55 -5.27 14.68
N VAL A 152 5.26 -5.14 14.38
CA VAL A 152 4.63 -5.75 13.19
C VAL A 152 5.20 -5.12 11.92
N LEU A 153 5.36 -3.80 11.88
CA LEU A 153 5.95 -3.08 10.74
C LEU A 153 7.41 -3.47 10.51
N LYS A 154 8.20 -3.67 11.57
CA LYS A 154 9.59 -4.18 11.45
C LYS A 154 9.60 -5.62 10.92
N ALA A 155 8.76 -6.49 11.45
CA ALA A 155 8.68 -7.88 11.02
C ALA A 155 8.29 -8.02 9.54
N ARG A 156 7.38 -7.16 9.06
CA ARG A 156 7.01 -7.04 7.63
C ARG A 156 8.17 -6.71 6.72
N LYS A 157 9.18 -6.00 7.24
CA LYS A 157 10.42 -5.65 6.52
C LYS A 157 11.52 -6.69 6.68
N GLY A 158 11.20 -7.83 7.29
CA GLY A 158 12.17 -8.89 7.58
C GLY A 158 12.95 -8.69 8.88
N ASP A 159 12.65 -7.64 9.66
CA ASP A 159 13.26 -7.38 10.97
C ASP A 159 12.38 -7.94 12.10
N PHE A 160 12.62 -9.21 12.44
CA PHE A 160 11.85 -9.92 13.45
C PHE A 160 12.52 -9.80 14.83
N SER A 161 11.84 -9.14 15.77
CA SER A 161 12.19 -9.20 17.19
C SER A 161 11.72 -10.51 17.83
N GLU A 162 12.42 -11.01 18.84
CA GLU A 162 12.01 -12.21 19.60
C GLU A 162 10.89 -11.95 20.64
N ASP A 163 10.16 -10.83 20.51
CA ASP A 163 9.07 -10.43 21.39
C ASP A 163 7.93 -11.46 21.38
N SER A 164 7.48 -11.89 22.56
CA SER A 164 6.45 -12.93 22.69
C SER A 164 5.10 -12.50 22.11
N THR A 165 4.74 -11.22 22.21
CA THR A 165 3.47 -10.71 21.63
C THR A 165 3.53 -10.68 20.11
N LEU A 166 4.70 -10.47 19.50
CA LEU A 166 4.86 -10.60 18.06
C LEU A 166 4.71 -12.05 17.58
N LYS A 167 5.26 -13.02 18.31
CA LYS A 167 5.09 -14.46 18.00
C LYS A 167 3.62 -14.87 18.07
N GLU A 168 2.92 -14.44 19.12
CA GLU A 168 1.49 -14.69 19.28
C GLU A 168 0.65 -13.98 18.21
N TYR A 169 1.01 -12.76 17.81
CA TYR A 169 0.37 -12.06 16.69
C TYR A 169 0.51 -12.84 15.37
N VAL A 170 1.72 -13.31 15.06
CA VAL A 170 1.99 -14.16 13.89
C VAL A 170 1.16 -15.45 13.93
N PHE A 171 1.06 -16.08 15.10
CA PHE A 171 0.25 -17.28 15.25
C PHE A 171 -1.25 -16.99 15.08
N CYS A 172 -1.73 -15.87 15.63
CA CYS A 172 -3.10 -15.41 15.48
C CYS A 172 -3.48 -15.22 14.01
N THR A 173 -2.63 -14.54 13.22
CA THR A 173 -2.90 -14.30 11.80
C THR A 173 -2.94 -15.61 11.03
N ALA A 174 -1.97 -16.52 11.24
CA ALA A 174 -1.95 -17.84 10.62
C ALA A 174 -3.22 -18.67 10.91
N LYS A 175 -3.74 -18.62 12.15
CA LYS A 175 -5.01 -19.26 12.51
C LYS A 175 -6.20 -18.65 11.80
N LYS A 176 -6.28 -17.31 11.72
CA LYS A 176 -7.41 -16.64 11.08
C LYS A 176 -7.39 -16.81 9.55
N TYR A 177 -6.22 -16.92 8.93
CA TYR A 177 -6.05 -17.32 7.52
C TYR A 177 -6.25 -18.82 7.26
N LYS A 178 -6.53 -19.60 8.30
CA LYS A 178 -6.77 -21.06 8.20
C LYS A 178 -5.54 -21.86 7.75
N TYR A 179 -4.34 -21.34 7.96
CA TYR A 179 -3.09 -22.09 7.77
C TYR A 179 -2.84 -23.07 8.92
N VAL A 180 -3.60 -22.99 10.02
CA VAL A 180 -3.55 -23.93 11.13
C VAL A 180 -4.87 -24.69 11.19
N VAL A 181 -4.83 -26.00 10.96
CA VAL A 181 -5.99 -26.91 10.99
C VAL A 181 -5.67 -28.05 11.95
N ASN A 182 -6.57 -28.32 12.92
CA ASN A 182 -6.39 -29.36 13.94
C ASN A 182 -5.05 -29.28 14.70
N GLY A 183 -4.57 -28.04 14.96
CA GLY A 183 -3.31 -27.81 15.65
C GLY A 183 -2.06 -28.15 14.84
N LYS A 184 -2.16 -28.22 13.50
CA LYS A 184 -1.03 -28.43 12.58
C LYS A 184 -1.08 -27.43 11.44
N LEU A 185 0.08 -27.16 10.82
CA LEU A 185 0.13 -26.36 9.62
C LEU A 185 -0.50 -27.09 8.42
N ASP A 186 -1.35 -26.39 7.69
CA ASP A 186 -1.88 -26.81 6.40
C ASP A 186 -0.91 -26.32 5.31
N LYS A 187 0.01 -27.22 4.93
CA LYS A 187 0.98 -26.98 3.86
C LYS A 187 0.31 -26.59 2.56
N GLU A 188 -0.80 -27.22 2.20
CA GLU A 188 -1.47 -26.94 0.92
C GLU A 188 -2.07 -25.54 0.91
N ALA A 189 -2.64 -25.09 2.03
CA ALA A 189 -3.14 -23.71 2.16
C ALA A 189 -2.01 -22.68 2.04
N ILE A 190 -0.85 -22.94 2.66
CA ILE A 190 0.32 -22.07 2.56
C ILE A 190 0.87 -22.04 1.13
N ASP A 191 1.04 -23.20 0.49
CA ASP A 191 1.55 -23.27 -0.89
C ASP A 191 0.62 -22.54 -1.85
N ARG A 192 -0.70 -22.70 -1.71
CA ARG A 192 -1.69 -21.97 -2.53
C ARG A 192 -1.51 -20.47 -2.41
N GLU A 193 -1.32 -19.95 -1.20
CA GLU A 193 -1.13 -18.51 -1.01
C GLU A 193 0.15 -18.03 -1.69
N ILE A 194 1.26 -18.75 -1.52
CA ILE A 194 2.53 -18.38 -2.17
C ILE A 194 2.37 -18.41 -3.69
N ILE A 195 1.71 -19.42 -4.26
CA ILE A 195 1.45 -19.52 -5.70
C ILE A 195 0.60 -18.36 -6.19
N ILE A 196 -0.45 -17.97 -5.47
CA ILE A 196 -1.29 -16.81 -5.84
C ILE A 196 -0.44 -15.53 -5.82
N ALA A 197 0.43 -15.39 -4.83
CA ALA A 197 1.21 -14.19 -4.61
C ALA A 197 2.38 -14.05 -5.61
N THR A 198 3.01 -15.16 -6.02
CA THR A 198 4.24 -15.15 -6.84
C THR A 198 4.05 -15.69 -8.26
N GLY A 199 2.99 -16.47 -8.51
CA GLY A 199 2.83 -17.25 -9.73
C GLY A 199 3.77 -18.47 -9.85
N ASP A 200 4.56 -18.77 -8.81
CA ASP A 200 5.64 -19.78 -8.85
C ASP A 200 5.37 -20.94 -7.86
N LYS A 201 5.00 -22.09 -8.44
CA LYS A 201 4.72 -23.33 -7.72
C LYS A 201 5.96 -24.00 -7.14
N ASP A 202 7.09 -23.92 -7.85
CA ASP A 202 8.33 -24.54 -7.42
C ASP A 202 8.93 -23.77 -6.26
N LEU A 203 8.84 -22.43 -6.30
CA LEU A 203 9.19 -21.55 -5.20
C LEU A 203 8.39 -21.89 -3.93
N ALA A 204 7.06 -22.08 -4.03
CA ALA A 204 6.22 -22.43 -2.88
C ALA A 204 6.71 -23.70 -2.19
N THR A 205 6.85 -24.79 -2.96
CA THR A 205 7.27 -26.09 -2.43
C THR A 205 8.69 -26.04 -1.84
N LYS A 206 9.62 -25.41 -2.57
CA LYS A 206 11.02 -25.28 -2.14
C LYS A 206 11.14 -24.47 -0.85
N THR A 207 10.40 -23.37 -0.76
CA THR A 207 10.45 -22.46 0.39
C THR A 207 9.85 -23.13 1.62
N TYR A 208 8.71 -23.82 1.50
CA TYR A 208 8.14 -24.60 2.60
C TYR A 208 9.14 -25.64 3.13
N ASN A 209 9.71 -26.46 2.24
CA ASN A 209 10.64 -27.52 2.64
C ASN A 209 11.93 -26.98 3.27
N LYS A 210 12.38 -25.79 2.85
CA LYS A 210 13.57 -25.14 3.41
C LYS A 210 13.29 -24.55 4.79
N CYS A 211 12.14 -23.91 4.97
CA CYS A 211 11.89 -23.02 6.10
C CYS A 211 11.02 -23.62 7.19
N TYR A 212 10.14 -24.58 6.87
CA TYR A 212 9.36 -25.23 7.91
C TYR A 212 10.24 -26.21 8.69
N GLN A 213 10.40 -25.92 9.98
CA GLN A 213 11.05 -26.79 10.94
C GLN A 213 10.18 -26.84 12.18
N GLU A 214 9.79 -28.04 12.60
CA GLU A 214 9.08 -28.22 13.85
C GLU A 214 9.98 -27.76 15.01
N LYS A 215 9.44 -26.88 15.85
CA LYS A 215 10.06 -26.36 17.07
C LYS A 215 9.34 -26.92 18.29
N ASP A 216 9.77 -26.49 19.47
CA ASP A 216 9.16 -26.80 20.77
C ASP A 216 7.66 -26.49 20.83
N THR A 217 7.22 -25.42 20.14
CA THR A 217 5.80 -25.07 20.01
C THR A 217 5.44 -24.78 18.56
N LEU A 218 4.15 -24.92 18.24
CA LEU A 218 3.63 -24.54 16.92
C LEU A 218 3.79 -23.01 16.70
N VAL A 219 3.65 -22.20 17.75
CA VAL A 219 3.89 -20.75 17.69
C VAL A 219 5.31 -20.47 17.20
N ASN A 220 6.32 -21.10 17.81
CA ASN A 220 7.72 -20.95 17.41
C ASN A 220 7.99 -21.52 16.01
N SER A 221 7.34 -22.63 15.66
CA SER A 221 7.45 -23.23 14.32
C SER A 221 6.97 -22.26 13.23
N ILE A 222 5.81 -21.65 13.42
CA ILE A 222 5.25 -20.68 12.45
C ILE A 222 6.11 -19.41 12.42
N PHE A 223 6.52 -18.91 13.57
CA PHE A 223 7.34 -17.69 13.66
C PHE A 223 8.67 -17.84 12.92
N GLU A 224 9.40 -18.92 13.16
CA GLU A 224 10.68 -19.19 12.47
C GLU A 224 10.48 -19.46 10.98
N MET A 225 9.38 -20.13 10.61
CA MET A 225 9.03 -20.32 9.20
C MET A 225 8.82 -18.99 8.48
N LEU A 226 8.04 -18.04 9.06
CA LEU A 226 7.82 -16.72 8.46
C LEU A 226 9.11 -15.89 8.37
N LYS A 227 9.94 -15.91 9.40
CA LYS A 227 11.26 -15.26 9.41
C LYS A 227 12.21 -15.81 8.35
N CYS A 228 12.07 -17.10 8.02
CA CYS A 228 12.81 -17.72 6.92
C CYS A 228 12.19 -17.33 5.56
N TYR A 229 10.87 -17.35 5.42
CA TYR A 229 10.17 -16.95 4.20
C TYR A 229 10.50 -15.51 3.78
N SER A 230 10.62 -14.58 4.72
CA SER A 230 10.93 -13.18 4.42
C SER A 230 12.30 -12.96 3.77
N LYS A 231 13.16 -13.99 3.71
CA LYS A 231 14.46 -13.95 3.03
C LYS A 231 14.39 -14.37 1.57
N ASP A 232 13.44 -15.25 1.24
CA ASP A 232 13.35 -15.88 -0.08
C ASP A 232 12.15 -15.39 -0.89
N ILE A 233 11.08 -14.95 -0.22
CA ILE A 233 9.86 -14.44 -0.84
C ILE A 233 9.95 -12.90 -0.82
N PRO A 234 9.94 -12.23 -1.99
CA PRO A 234 10.04 -10.77 -2.09
C PRO A 234 8.72 -10.07 -1.69
N LEU A 235 7.91 -10.69 -0.84
CA LEU A 235 6.61 -10.20 -0.38
C LEU A 235 6.56 -10.26 1.16
N PRO A 236 5.90 -9.30 1.81
CA PRO A 236 5.68 -9.34 3.25
C PRO A 236 4.83 -10.55 3.60
N VAL A 237 5.30 -11.27 4.61
CA VAL A 237 4.73 -12.56 5.01
C VAL A 237 3.74 -12.42 6.18
N ILE A 238 3.43 -11.17 6.61
CA ILE A 238 2.57 -10.81 7.77
C ILE A 238 1.85 -9.47 7.54
#